data_AF-A0A8C2ZHE6-F1
#
_entry.id   AF-A0A8C2ZHE6-F1
#
_cell.length_a   1.000
_cell.length_b   1.000
_cell.length_c   1.000
_cell.angle_alpha   90.00
_cell.angle_beta   90.00
_cell.angle_gamma   90.00
#
_symmetry.space_group_name_H-M   'P 1'
#
loop_
_entity.id
_entity.type
_entity.pdbx_description
1 polymer ?
#
loop_
_entity_poly.entity_id
_entity_poly.type
_entity_poly.pdbx_seq_one_letter_code
_entity_poly.pdbx_strand_id
1 'polypeptide(L)'
;MSEGYGHKAGRPTFAHVAVIRKKDERRKLKGTTCKECEIYYAHLPEEAKQKKLSACSRHRYLYIPPCTPENFWEVGFPSTQTCIERGYVREEKSPQARTRRRQPLNALFSPKQKQEES
;
A
#
# COMPACT_ATOMS: atom_id res chain seq x y z
N MET A 1 28.84 14.02 33.68
CA MET A 1 28.42 14.31 32.28
C MET A 1 28.37 12.99 31.54
N SER A 2 27.19 12.40 31.37
CA SER A 2 27.03 11.12 30.67
C SER A 2 26.13 11.34 29.46
N GLU A 3 26.76 11.46 28.28
CA GLU A 3 26.08 11.61 27.01
C GLU A 3 25.43 10.27 26.62
N GLY A 4 24.09 10.25 26.59
CA GLY A 4 23.32 9.11 26.13
C GLY A 4 23.41 8.97 24.61
N TYR A 5 24.08 7.91 24.14
CA TYR A 5 24.19 7.57 22.73
C TYR A 5 22.84 7.12 22.16
N GLY A 6 22.13 8.05 21.52
CA GLY A 6 20.94 7.75 20.73
C GLY A 6 21.32 7.01 19.44
N HIS A 7 20.95 5.73 19.33
CA HIS A 7 21.07 4.97 18.10
C HIS A 7 20.20 5.61 17.00
N LYS A 8 20.84 6.25 16.02
CA LYS A 8 20.17 6.77 14.83
C LYS A 8 19.98 5.61 13.86
N ALA A 9 18.86 4.90 13.98
CA ALA A 9 18.41 4.01 12.93
C ALA A 9 18.36 4.82 11.62
N GLY A 10 19.11 4.37 10.60
CA GLY A 10 19.14 5.02 9.29
C GLY A 10 17.73 5.18 8.73
N ARG A 11 17.49 6.26 7.97
CA ARG A 11 16.19 6.43 7.30
C ARG A 11 15.98 5.23 6.36
N PRO A 12 14.86 4.51 6.46
CA PRO A 12 14.60 3.37 5.58
C PRO A 12 14.52 3.84 4.12
N THR A 13 14.90 2.96 3.21
CA THR A 13 14.98 3.20 1.76
C THR A 13 13.61 3.23 1.07
N PHE A 14 12.53 2.98 1.81
CA PHE A 14 11.15 2.97 1.32
C PHE A 14 10.29 4.04 2.01
N ALA A 15 9.27 4.51 1.31
CA ALA A 15 8.29 5.43 1.87
C ALA A 15 7.52 4.74 3.01
N HIS A 16 7.52 5.35 4.19
CA HIS A 16 6.85 4.81 5.37
C HIS A 16 6.33 5.95 6.24
N VAL A 17 5.29 5.66 7.03
CA VAL A 17 4.71 6.62 7.98
C VAL A 17 5.44 6.48 9.32
N ALA A 18 6.43 7.34 9.54
CA ALA A 18 7.11 7.44 10.83
C ALA A 18 6.29 8.26 11.84
N VAL A 19 6.21 7.78 13.08
CA VAL A 19 5.60 8.54 14.19
C VAL A 19 6.59 9.61 14.68
N ILE A 20 6.36 10.86 14.28
CA ILE A 20 7.12 12.00 14.79
C ILE A 20 6.54 12.45 16.14
N ARG A 21 7.31 12.20 17.20
CA ARG A 21 6.96 12.59 18.58
C ARG A 21 7.36 14.03 18.92
N LYS A 22 8.44 14.55 18.33
CA LYS A 22 8.94 15.90 18.61
C LYS A 22 8.10 16.97 17.91
N LYS A 23 7.72 18.01 18.64
CA LYS A 23 6.87 19.11 18.15
C LYS A 23 7.51 19.88 17.00
N ASP A 24 8.79 20.22 17.10
CA ASP A 24 9.49 21.01 16.09
C ASP A 24 9.71 20.23 14.80
N GLU A 25 10.01 18.93 14.90
CA GLU A 25 10.09 18.04 13.74
C GLU A 25 8.72 17.90 13.06
N ARG A 26 7.64 17.79 13.84
CA ARG A 26 6.28 17.76 13.28
C ARG A 26 5.89 19.07 12.60
N ARG A 27 6.36 20.23 13.09
CA ARG A 27 6.06 21.55 12.49
C ARG A 27 6.73 21.73 11.12
N LYS A 28 7.85 21.04 10.87
CA LYS A 28 8.56 21.06 9.57
C LYS A 28 7.85 20.24 8.48
N LEU A 29 6.88 19.40 8.85
CA LEU A 29 6.11 18.62 7.88
C LEU A 29 5.11 19.47 7.11
N LYS A 30 4.91 19.14 5.84
CA LYS A 30 3.90 19.79 5.00
C LYS A 30 2.51 19.41 5.50
N GLY A 31 1.65 20.42 5.67
CA GLY A 31 0.23 20.22 5.88
C GLY A 31 -0.42 19.73 4.59
N THR A 32 -1.24 18.70 4.69
CA THR A 32 -2.02 18.14 3.57
C THR A 32 -3.50 18.21 3.89
N THR A 33 -4.34 18.07 2.88
CA THR A 33 -5.80 17.95 3.03
C THR A 33 -6.24 16.51 2.88
N CYS A 34 -7.20 16.08 3.71
CA CYS A 34 -8.02 14.91 3.45
C CYS A 34 -9.37 15.35 2.83
N LYS A 35 -10.19 14.40 2.40
CA LYS A 35 -11.51 14.66 1.78
C LYS A 35 -12.39 15.63 2.59
N GLU A 36 -12.43 15.48 3.91
CA GLU A 36 -13.20 16.37 4.79
C GLU A 36 -12.57 17.76 4.91
N CYS A 37 -11.24 17.83 4.97
CA CYS A 37 -10.53 19.12 4.99
C CYS A 37 -10.68 19.89 3.68
N GLU A 38 -10.78 19.21 2.55
CA GLU A 38 -11.04 19.86 1.26
C GLU A 38 -12.38 20.57 1.27
N ILE A 39 -13.43 19.91 1.76
CA ILE A 39 -14.77 20.51 1.92
C ILE A 39 -14.70 21.69 2.90
N TYR A 40 -14.02 21.51 4.05
CA TYR A 40 -13.89 22.57 5.05
C TYR A 40 -13.20 23.82 4.50
N TYR A 41 -12.14 23.67 3.71
CA TYR A 41 -11.39 24.81 3.15
C TYR A 41 -11.93 25.31 1.81
N ALA A 42 -12.99 24.71 1.25
CA ALA A 42 -13.51 25.03 -0.09
C ALA A 42 -13.95 26.50 -0.26
N HIS A 43 -14.34 27.16 0.83
CA HIS A 43 -14.78 28.55 0.84
C HIS A 43 -13.63 29.58 0.86
N LEU A 44 -12.38 29.13 1.03
CA LEU A 44 -11.22 30.00 1.12
C LEU A 44 -10.45 30.04 -0.20
N PRO A 45 -9.88 31.20 -0.57
CA PRO A 45 -8.97 31.28 -1.70
C PRO A 45 -7.72 30.43 -1.44
N GLU A 46 -7.13 29.86 -2.49
CA GLU A 46 -6.06 28.85 -2.38
C GLU A 46 -4.84 29.36 -1.60
N GLU A 47 -4.51 30.65 -1.70
CA GLU A 47 -3.41 31.25 -0.94
C GLU A 47 -3.67 31.29 0.58
N ALA A 48 -4.89 31.64 0.98
CA ALA A 48 -5.29 31.65 2.38
C ALA A 48 -5.40 30.23 2.93
N LYS A 49 -5.89 29.30 2.11
CA LYS A 49 -5.94 27.87 2.42
C LYS A 49 -4.55 27.31 2.69
N GLN A 50 -3.57 27.59 1.85
CA GLN A 50 -2.19 27.10 2.05
C GLN A 50 -1.57 27.65 3.33
N LYS A 51 -1.77 28.94 3.62
CA LYS A 51 -1.35 29.57 4.89
C LYS A 51 -2.01 28.87 6.09
N LYS A 52 -3.32 28.65 6.06
CA LYS A 52 -4.05 27.94 7.13
C LYS A 52 -3.63 26.48 7.28
N LEU A 53 -3.34 25.76 6.20
CA LEU A 53 -2.87 24.38 6.24
C LEU A 53 -1.51 24.25 6.92
N SER A 54 -0.57 25.14 6.59
CA SER A 54 0.74 25.16 7.24
C SER A 54 0.65 25.43 8.74
N ALA A 55 -0.21 26.38 9.15
CA ALA A 55 -0.34 26.82 10.53
C ALA A 55 -1.14 25.82 11.40
N CYS A 56 -2.31 25.42 10.94
CA CYS A 56 -3.34 24.79 11.76
C CYS A 56 -3.67 23.33 11.39
N SER A 57 -3.20 22.82 10.24
CA SER A 57 -3.57 21.45 9.83
C SER A 57 -3.05 20.40 10.80
N ARG A 58 -3.94 19.50 11.21
CA ARG A 58 -3.60 18.27 11.94
C ARG A 58 -3.00 17.22 11.03
N HIS A 59 -3.34 17.24 9.75
CA HIS A 59 -2.86 16.30 8.73
C HIS A 59 -1.51 16.77 8.21
N ARG A 60 -0.45 16.17 8.74
CA ARG A 60 0.93 16.43 8.34
C ARG A 60 1.63 15.13 8.03
N TYR A 61 2.16 15.00 6.82
CA TYR A 61 2.84 13.78 6.37
C TYR A 61 4.20 14.09 5.75
N LEU A 62 5.13 13.14 5.87
CA LEU A 62 6.38 13.12 5.10
C LEU A 62 6.13 12.58 3.68
N TYR A 63 5.36 11.51 3.59
CA TYR A 63 5.00 10.84 2.36
C TYR A 63 3.48 10.73 2.33
N ILE A 64 2.87 11.25 1.28
CA ILE A 64 1.43 11.10 1.05
C ILE A 64 1.20 9.64 0.67
N PRO A 65 0.36 8.88 1.41
CA PRO A 65 0.03 7.52 1.02
C PRO A 65 -0.53 7.53 -0.41
N PRO A 66 -0.07 6.64 -1.30
CA PRO A 66 -0.66 6.52 -2.62
C PRO A 66 -2.14 6.15 -2.49
N CYS A 67 -2.94 6.55 -3.48
CA CYS A 67 -4.30 6.07 -3.56
C CYS A 67 -4.29 4.54 -3.73
N THR A 68 -5.35 3.88 -3.26
CA THR A 68 -5.51 2.45 -3.47
C THR A 68 -5.49 2.15 -4.97
N PRO A 69 -4.63 1.23 -5.43
CA PRO A 69 -4.55 0.87 -6.85
C PRO A 69 -5.89 0.46 -7.43
N GLU A 70 -6.04 0.62 -8.74
CA GLU A 70 -7.22 0.16 -9.45
C GLU A 70 -7.41 -1.35 -9.24
N ASN A 71 -8.66 -1.77 -9.06
CA ASN A 71 -9.04 -3.17 -8.83
C ASN A 71 -8.54 -3.80 -7.50
N PHE A 72 -7.88 -3.04 -6.61
CA PHE A 72 -7.40 -3.56 -5.32
C PHE A 72 -8.53 -4.08 -4.41
N TRP A 73 -9.72 -3.49 -4.51
CA TRP A 73 -10.91 -3.86 -3.71
C TRP A 73 -11.88 -4.80 -4.42
N GLU A 74 -11.49 -5.37 -5.56
CA GLU A 74 -12.32 -6.40 -6.20
C GLU A 74 -12.29 -7.69 -5.37
N VAL A 75 -13.47 -8.12 -4.93
CA VAL A 75 -13.62 -9.30 -4.06
C VAL A 75 -13.42 -10.62 -4.85
N GLY A 76 -13.48 -10.58 -6.18
CA GLY A 76 -13.34 -11.74 -7.05
C GLY A 76 -11.91 -11.96 -7.54
N PHE A 77 -11.59 -13.22 -7.86
CA PHE A 77 -10.35 -13.52 -8.58
C PHE A 77 -10.50 -13.08 -10.04
N PRO A 78 -9.62 -12.20 -10.55
CA PRO A 78 -9.66 -11.84 -11.96
C PRO A 78 -9.43 -13.08 -12.83
N SER A 79 -10.09 -13.13 -13.99
CA SER A 79 -9.82 -14.17 -14.98
C SER A 79 -8.35 -14.09 -15.44
N THR A 80 -7.81 -15.19 -15.98
CA THR A 80 -6.45 -15.20 -16.53
C THR A 80 -6.25 -14.14 -17.61
N GLN A 81 -7.26 -13.92 -18.46
CA GLN A 81 -7.26 -12.86 -19.47
C GLN A 81 -7.15 -11.47 -18.83
N THR A 82 -7.98 -11.20 -17.82
CA THR A 82 -7.96 -9.95 -17.06
C THR A 82 -6.64 -9.75 -16.32
N CYS A 83 -6.00 -10.83 -15.83
CA CYS A 83 -4.68 -10.76 -15.21
C CYS A 83 -3.59 -10.32 -16.19
N ILE A 84 -3.67 -10.74 -17.46
CA ILE A 84 -2.72 -10.34 -18.51
C ILE A 84 -2.94 -8.88 -18.89
N GLU A 85 -4.19 -8.48 -19.12
CA GLU A 85 -4.56 -7.09 -19.47
C GLU A 85 -4.15 -6.09 -18.39
N ARG A 86 -4.34 -6.46 -17.12
CA ARG A 86 -3.92 -5.65 -15.96
C ARG A 86 -2.41 -5.70 -15.69
N GLY A 87 -1.67 -6.54 -16.41
CA GLY A 87 -0.21 -6.69 -16.26
C GLY A 87 0.22 -7.47 -15.02
N TYR A 88 -0.69 -8.18 -14.35
CA TYR A 88 -0.36 -9.07 -13.23
C TYR A 88 0.46 -10.29 -13.68
N VAL A 89 0.20 -10.76 -14.91
CA VAL A 89 0.91 -11.87 -15.54
C VAL A 89 1.62 -11.34 -16.79
N ARG A 90 2.93 -11.57 -16.86
CA ARG A 90 3.73 -11.32 -18.07
C ARG A 90 3.86 -12.64 -18.82
N GLU A 91 3.37 -12.69 -20.05
CA GLU A 91 3.63 -13.82 -20.94
C GLU A 91 5.08 -13.75 -21.42
N GLU A 92 5.94 -14.56 -20.79
CA GLU A 92 7.31 -14.72 -21.26
C GLU A 92 7.31 -15.58 -22.53
N LYS A 93 7.87 -15.05 -23.63
CA LYS A 93 8.03 -15.77 -24.91
C LYS A 93 8.86 -17.05 -24.78
N SER A 94 9.65 -17.17 -23.71
CA SER A 94 10.48 -18.33 -23.36
C SER A 94 10.24 -18.70 -21.89
N PRO A 95 9.15 -19.41 -21.56
CA PRO A 95 8.87 -19.77 -20.18
C PRO A 95 9.99 -20.64 -19.63
N GLN A 96 10.57 -20.26 -18.49
CA GLN A 96 11.54 -21.09 -17.79
C GLN A 96 10.90 -22.45 -17.47
N ALA A 97 11.61 -23.54 -17.75
CA ALA A 97 11.12 -24.88 -17.47
C ALA A 97 10.77 -24.99 -15.98
N ARG A 98 9.49 -25.19 -15.68
CA ARG A 98 9.02 -25.34 -14.30
C ARG A 98 9.76 -26.52 -13.68
N THR A 99 10.49 -26.27 -12.58
CA THR A 99 11.19 -27.34 -11.88
C THR A 99 10.15 -28.38 -11.45
N ARG A 100 10.32 -29.63 -11.89
CA ARG A 100 9.46 -30.73 -11.45
C ARG A 100 9.62 -30.84 -9.93
N ARG A 101 8.50 -30.95 -9.22
CA ARG A 101 8.55 -31.30 -7.79
C ARG A 101 9.34 -32.59 -7.66
N ARG A 102 10.34 -32.59 -6.78
CA ARG A 102 11.15 -33.80 -6.49
C ARG A 102 10.33 -34.91 -5.84
N GLN A 103 9.23 -34.55 -5.18
CA GLN A 103 8.34 -35.44 -4.45
C GLN A 103 6.91 -35.34 -5.02
N PRO A 104 6.21 -36.46 -5.22
CA PRO A 104 4.81 -36.45 -5.64
C PRO A 104 3.92 -35.81 -4.57
N LEU A 105 2.84 -35.15 -5.00
CA LEU A 105 1.85 -34.59 -4.07
C LEU A 105 1.06 -35.74 -3.44
N ASN A 106 1.23 -35.95 -2.13
CA ASN A 106 0.37 -36.85 -1.36
C ASN A 106 -1.01 -36.20 -1.20
N ALA A 107 -1.94 -36.55 -2.08
CA ALA A 107 -3.34 -36.15 -1.95
C ALA A 107 -3.96 -36.90 -0.76
N LEU A 108 -4.29 -36.17 0.30
CA LEU A 108 -4.90 -36.73 1.51
C LEU A 108 -6.40 -37.01 1.37
N PHE A 109 -7.00 -36.65 0.23
CA PHE A 109 -8.42 -36.80 -0.03
C PHE A 109 -8.64 -37.82 -1.15
N SER A 110 -9.41 -38.87 -0.86
CA SER A 110 -9.83 -39.85 -1.87
C SER A 110 -10.91 -39.24 -2.77
N PRO A 111 -10.86 -39.45 -4.09
CA PRO A 111 -11.95 -39.04 -4.96
C PRO A 111 -13.22 -39.82 -4.60
N LYS A 112 -14.35 -39.12 -4.45
CA LYS A 112 -15.66 -39.76 -4.23
C LYS A 112 -15.99 -40.64 -5.45
N GLN A 113 -16.32 -41.90 -5.21
CA GLN A 113 -16.86 -42.80 -6.23
C GLN A 113 -18.16 -42.20 -6.78
N LYS A 114 -18.28 -42.06 -8.11
CA LYS A 114 -19.56 -41.77 -8.75
C LYS A 114 -20.45 -42.99 -8.51
N GLN A 115 -21.58 -42.79 -7.84
CA GLN A 115 -22.65 -43.78 -7.84
C GLN A 115 -23.23 -43.80 -9.26
N GLU A 116 -23.15 -44.93 -9.93
CA GLU A 116 -23.94 -45.21 -11.12
C GLU A 116 -25.39 -45.37 -10.67
N GLU A 117 -26.25 -44.50 -11.18
CA GLU A 117 -27.70 -44.54 -10.99
C GLU A 117 -28.25 -45.50 -12.05
N SER A 118 -28.69 -46.68 -11.61
CA SER A 118 -29.39 -47.69 -12.42
C SER A 118 -30.88 -47.38 -12.55
#